data_AF-A0A2G9WQ81-F1
#
_entry.id   AF-A0A2G9WQ81-F1
#
_cell.length_a   1.000
_cell.length_b   1.000
_cell.length_c   1.000
_cell.angle_alpha   90.00
_cell.angle_beta   90.00
_cell.angle_gamma   90.00
#
_symmetry.space_group_name_H-M   'P 1'
#
loop_
_entity.id
_entity.type
_entity.pdbx_description
1 polymer ?
#
loop_
_entity_poly.entity_id
_entity_poly.type
_entity_poly.pdbx_seq_one_letter_code
_entity_poly.pdbx_strand_id
1 'polypeptide(L)' 'MGSLSIWHWLIVLVVVLILFGGRGKIPELMGDFAKGIKNFKKGMSDDDETPPKPTENKTDDSPRV' A
#
# COMPACT_ATOMS: atom_id res chain seq x y z
N MET A 1 20.21 -17.77 -24.47
CA MET A 1 18.80 -18.21 -24.31
C MET A 1 18.16 -17.25 -23.32
N GLY A 2 17.60 -16.15 -23.85
CA GLY A 2 17.16 -14.98 -23.10
C GLY A 2 15.80 -15.20 -22.44
N SER A 3 15.78 -16.08 -21.44
CA SER A 3 14.67 -16.21 -20.52
C SER A 3 14.35 -14.85 -19.92
N LEU A 4 13.13 -14.36 -20.15
CA LEU A 4 12.49 -13.25 -19.43
C LEU A 4 12.88 -11.83 -19.90
N SER A 5 12.83 -11.58 -21.22
CA SER A 5 12.81 -10.21 -21.75
C SER A 5 11.67 -9.42 -21.09
N ILE A 6 11.95 -8.18 -20.63
CA ILE A 6 10.97 -7.25 -20.03
C ILE A 6 9.68 -7.17 -20.86
N TRP A 7 9.81 -7.31 -22.18
CA TRP A 7 8.71 -7.34 -23.14
C TRP A 7 7.68 -8.44 -22.87
N HIS A 8 8.10 -9.62 -22.42
CA HIS A 8 7.19 -10.72 -22.08
C HIS A 8 6.37 -10.38 -20.82
N TRP A 9 7.01 -9.83 -19.80
CA TRP A 9 6.34 -9.39 -18.58
C TRP A 9 5.33 -8.26 -18.85
N LEU A 10 5.65 -7.34 -19.77
CA LEU A 10 4.75 -6.28 -20.21
C LEU A 10 3.48 -6.85 -20.85
N ILE A 11 3.63 -7.83 -21.76
CA ILE A 11 2.51 -8.50 -22.43
C ILE A 11 1.66 -9.29 -21.43
N VAL A 12 2.28 -10.03 -20.51
CA VAL A 12 1.58 -10.79 -19.48
C VAL A 12 0.78 -9.85 -18.57
N LEU A 13 1.37 -8.73 -18.16
CA LEU A 13 0.68 -7.72 -17.33
C LEU A 13 -0.57 -7.20 -18.04
N VAL A 14 -0.48 -6.85 -19.32
CA VAL A 14 -1.64 -6.40 -20.12
C VAL A 14 -2.74 -7.45 -20.17
N VAL A 15 -2.40 -8.73 -20.41
CA VAL A 15 -3.39 -9.82 -20.44
C VAL A 15 -4.07 -10.01 -19.09
N VAL A 16 -3.32 -10.00 -18.00
CA VAL A 16 -3.86 -10.08 -16.63
C VAL A 16 -4.77 -8.89 -16.34
N LEU A 17 -4.37 -7.68 -16.74
CA LEU A 17 -5.17 -6.47 -16.54
C LEU A 17 -6.47 -6.49 -17.35
N ILE A 18 -6.51 -7.13 -18.52
CA ILE A 18 -7.74 -7.32 -19.30
C ILE A 18 -8.64 -8.40 -18.67
N LEU A 19 -8.08 -9.55 -18.27
CA LEU A 19 -8.85 -10.64 -17.66
C LEU A 19 -9.46 -10.24 -16.30
N PHE A 20 -8.69 -9.49 -15.51
CA PHE A 20 -9.04 -9.16 -14.13
C PHE A 20 -9.47 -7.70 -13.91
N GLY A 21 -9.17 -6.78 -14.84
CA GLY A 21 -9.46 -5.35 -14.70
C GLY A 21 -10.94 -4.98 -14.84
N GLY A 22 -11.75 -5.85 -15.44
CA GLY A 22 -13.20 -5.62 -15.56
C GLY A 22 -14.04 -6.04 -14.35
N ARG A 23 -13.44 -6.65 -13.31
CA ARG A 23 -14.21 -7.38 -12.28
C ARG A 23 -14.20 -6.81 -10.87
N GLY A 24 -13.55 -5.69 -10.58
CA GLY A 24 -13.65 -4.96 -9.29
C GLY A 24 -13.19 -5.70 -8.02
N LYS A 25 -12.98 -7.02 -8.10
CA LYS A 25 -12.55 -7.92 -7.01
C LYS A 25 -11.07 -7.77 -6.68
N ILE A 26 -10.23 -7.39 -7.65
CA ILE A 26 -8.80 -7.19 -7.44
C ILE A 26 -8.50 -5.97 -6.54
N PRO A 27 -9.13 -4.79 -6.73
CA PRO A 27 -8.94 -3.64 -5.83
C PRO A 27 -9.22 -3.95 -4.36
N GLU A 28 -10.29 -4.70 -4.07
CA GLU A 28 -10.68 -5.05 -2.70
C GLU A 28 -9.65 -5.99 -2.06
N LEU A 29 -9.28 -7.07 -2.76
CA LEU A 29 -8.25 -8.03 -2.32
C LEU A 29 -6.86 -7.38 -2.20
N MET A 30 -6.49 -6.51 -3.13
CA MET A 30 -5.23 -5.78 -3.11
C MET A 30 -5.21 -4.74 -1.99
N GLY A 31 -6.36 -4.13 -1.66
CA GLY A 31 -6.52 -3.22 -0.52
C GLY A 31 -6.28 -3.92 0.82
N ASP A 32 -6.87 -5.10 1.02
CA ASP A 32 -6.66 -5.89 2.24
C ASP A 32 -5.23 -6.43 2.37
N PHE A 33 -4.65 -6.87 1.25
CA PHE A 33 -3.25 -7.27 1.19
C PHE A 33 -2.29 -6.10 1.48
N ALA A 34 -2.56 -4.91 0.91
CA ALA A 34 -1.78 -3.71 1.15
C ALA A 34 -1.88 -3.23 2.61
N LYS A 35 -3.06 -3.32 3.24
CA LYS A 35 -3.22 -3.05 4.68
C LYS A 35 -2.41 -4.03 5.53
N GLY A 36 -2.42 -5.32 5.19
CA GLY A 36 -1.61 -6.35 5.87
C GLY A 36 -0.11 -6.03 5.81
N ILE A 37 0.41 -5.71 4.61
CA ILE A 37 1.81 -5.32 4.43
C ILE A 37 2.13 -4.01 5.15
N LYS A 38 1.23 -3.01 5.11
CA LYS A 38 1.44 -1.72 5.79
C LYS A 38 1.53 -1.89 7.32
N ASN A 39 0.66 -2.72 7.90
CA ASN A 39 0.70 -3.02 9.34
C ASN A 39 1.92 -3.85 9.71
N PHE A 40 2.32 -4.81 8.87
CA PHE A 40 3.54 -5.58 9.07
C PHE A 40 4.79 -4.69 9.03
N LYS A 41 4.89 -3.82 8.02
CA LYS A 41 5.98 -2.85 7.90
C LYS A 41 5.99 -1.87 9.06
N LYS A 42 4.83 -1.35 9.47
CA LYS A 42 4.74 -0.44 10.61
C LYS A 42 5.16 -1.11 11.92
N GLY A 43 4.71 -2.35 12.17
CA GLY A 43 5.12 -3.11 13.36
C GLY A 43 6.61 -3.44 13.39
N MET A 44 7.22 -3.68 12.22
CA MET A 44 8.66 -3.92 12.12
C MET A 44 9.48 -2.62 12.22
N SER A 45 8.99 -1.51 11.67
CA SER A 45 9.63 -0.20 11.81
C SER A 45 9.44 0.44 13.19
N ASP A 46 8.36 0.15 13.92
CA ASP A 46 8.19 0.58 15.33
C ASP A 46 9.18 -0.14 16.28
N ASP A 47 9.72 -1.31 15.88
CA ASP A 47 10.75 -2.04 16.65
C ASP A 47 12.17 -1.50 16.40
N ASP A 48 12.40 -0.85 15.25
CA ASP A 48 13.69 -0.29 14.82
C ASP A 48 13.82 1.24 15.01
N GLU A 49 12.72 2.00 15.03
CA GLU A 49 12.74 3.46 15.19
C GLU A 49 11.98 3.93 16.44
N THR A 50 12.75 4.50 17.37
CA THR A 50 12.28 5.34 18.50
C THR A 50 11.07 6.20 18.08
N PRO A 51 9.99 6.30 18.88
CA PRO A 51 8.67 6.74 18.41
C PRO A 51 8.69 8.16 17.84
N PRO A 52 8.25 8.38 16.58
CA PRO A 52 7.95 9.72 16.11
C PRO A 52 6.60 10.16 16.71
N LYS A 53 6.73 11.08 17.67
CA LYS A 53 5.79 12.07 18.22
C LYS A 53 4.33 12.03 17.71
N PRO A 54 3.35 12.08 18.63
CA PRO A 54 1.95 12.35 18.31
C PRO A 54 1.83 13.54 17.35
N THR A 55 1.09 13.30 16.27
CA THR A 55 0.64 14.35 15.37
C THR A 55 -0.26 15.27 16.18
N GLU A 56 0.34 16.37 16.62
CA GLU A 56 -0.32 17.52 17.20
C GLU A 56 -1.27 18.09 16.14
N ASN A 57 -2.52 17.61 16.17
CA ASN A 57 -3.62 18.29 15.52
C ASN A 57 -3.80 19.62 16.23
N LYS A 58 -3.14 20.64 15.65
CA LYS A 58 -3.44 22.04 15.83
C LYS A 58 -4.92 22.29 15.54
N THR A 59 -5.73 22.27 16.58
CA THR A 59 -6.94 23.07 16.63
C THR A 59 -7.02 23.61 18.04
N ASP A 60 -6.38 24.78 18.21
CA ASP A 60 -6.70 25.82 19.17
C ASP A 60 -8.21 25.81 19.49
N ASP A 61 -8.62 25.05 20.50
CA ASP A 61 -9.79 25.36 21.29
C ASP A 61 -9.35 26.49 22.22
N SER A 62 -9.48 27.72 21.73
CA SER A 62 -9.18 28.93 22.48
C SER A 62 -10.14 28.98 23.68
N PRO A 63 -9.67 28.78 24.93
CA PRO A 63 -10.55 28.76 26.08
C PRO A 63 -10.96 30.20 26.39
N ARG A 64 -12.27 30.41 26.49
CA ARG A 64 -12.88 31.55 27.17
C ARG A 64 -12.24 31.73 28.56
N VAL A 65 -11.68 32.91 28.86
CA VAL A 65 -11.81 33.67 30.13
C VAL A 65 -11.29 35.10 29.94
#